data_AF-A0A662RD41-F1
#
_entry.id   AF-A0A662RD41-F1
#
_cell.length_a   1.000
_cell.length_b   1.000
_cell.length_c   1.000
_cell.angle_alpha   90.00
_cell.angle_beta   90.00
_cell.angle_gamma   90.00
#
_symmetry.space_group_name_H-M   'P 1'
#
loop_
_entity.id
_entity.type
_entity.pdbx_description
1 polymer ?
#
loop_
_entity_poly.entity_id
_entity_poly.type
_entity_poly.pdbx_seq_one_letter_code
_entity_poly.pdbx_strand_id
1 'polypeptide(L)'
;MKQILPGLLIFLIIAPIVCAETCELKLEIGEESTCGNYKIRHDSWDAGDQNPNQIAHFHLWRLSPYANLGSDSIDMLHETEKYYDGDKLLVRFHGTSANPLRAKYTLYDFTPQLRVHGHLYHKDRNLNRAPVKWATAYLCDYDHSDDSYDSLTDAVLTNETGYFEFNPVENADWDEDGGKVDISVHFIAGSHTGCVRDANNKTYDYRTDPHPNTSVSGLDVTCQLISNTEAWWVYDTLCQGWGYLADTVGYGMGGVGVYWQWDHDADYGTGINKTHWSNTLSQNPGPFIYLDGMKRSGDGGGSANDPDSIIHEYGHCVMYKVFGDDYPPNDCSDGHYMNGISEPGCAWVEGWAHFMPLAVFDDKYFTDTTYFPRVFGTDTINLETRNGNLNFPDGDSCEGNVAAALWDVYDDHDEMYDRLTDGFGNIWHVLEEQYQTGNEDTFSDFYDSWCDLGHDKPKANSAIFQNDIDYNRPPGVVVANPEPGKVYFGVIHTMTYTPDEDGNVPQVEIWVSRDNSEWHILDLPIGRGGYSTR
;
A
#
# COMPACT_ATOMS: atom_id res chain seq x y z
N MET A 1 -28.60 -7.17 -7.19
CA MET A 1 -28.48 -6.31 -5.99
C MET A 1 -27.73 -5.05 -6.40
N LYS A 2 -28.13 -3.88 -5.89
CA LYS A 2 -27.67 -2.57 -6.38
C LYS A 2 -26.20 -2.32 -5.99
N GLN A 3 -25.39 -1.96 -6.98
CA GLN A 3 -24.04 -1.39 -6.85
C GLN A 3 -24.07 -0.14 -5.96
N ILE A 4 -23.15 -0.09 -5.00
CA ILE A 4 -22.79 1.11 -4.24
C ILE A 4 -21.49 1.61 -4.86
N LEU A 5 -21.52 2.74 -5.58
CA LEU A 5 -20.31 3.47 -5.94
C LEU A 5 -19.65 4.02 -4.66
N PRO A 6 -18.33 3.90 -4.47
CA PRO A 6 -17.63 4.73 -3.51
C PRO A 6 -17.58 6.16 -4.05
N GLY A 7 -18.16 7.07 -3.28
CA GLY A 7 -18.23 8.49 -3.60
C GLY A 7 -16.87 9.16 -3.49
N LEU A 8 -16.49 9.84 -4.57
CA LEU A 8 -15.45 10.86 -4.60
C LEU A 8 -15.85 11.99 -3.63
N LEU A 9 -15.31 11.94 -2.40
CA LEU A 9 -15.49 12.98 -1.40
C LEU A 9 -14.52 14.12 -1.70
N ILE A 10 -14.93 15.05 -2.57
CA ILE A 10 -14.20 16.31 -2.78
C ILE A 10 -14.36 17.14 -1.51
N PHE A 11 -13.36 17.10 -0.63
CA PHE A 11 -13.18 18.11 0.41
C PHE A 11 -12.77 19.42 -0.25
N LEU A 12 -13.75 20.29 -0.50
CA LEU A 12 -13.50 21.68 -0.83
C LEU A 12 -13.05 22.37 0.47
N ILE A 13 -11.75 22.30 0.77
CA ILE A 13 -11.13 23.06 1.87
C ILE A 13 -11.06 24.52 1.41
N ILE A 14 -12.11 25.28 1.72
CA ILE A 14 -12.00 26.74 1.74
C ILE A 14 -11.13 27.07 2.95
N ALA A 15 -9.84 27.29 2.72
CA ALA A 15 -8.94 27.75 3.77
C ALA A 15 -9.48 29.08 4.34
N PRO A 16 -9.86 29.15 5.63
CA PRO A 16 -10.18 30.42 6.24
C PRO A 16 -8.89 31.25 6.33
N ILE A 17 -8.96 32.50 5.89
CA ILE A 17 -7.98 33.52 6.26
C ILE A 17 -8.06 33.64 7.79
N VAL A 18 -7.04 33.19 8.51
CA VAL A 18 -7.08 33.09 9.99
C VAL A 18 -6.80 34.45 10.61
N CYS A 19 -7.87 35.10 11.05
CA CYS A 19 -7.84 36.09 12.12
C CYS A 19 -8.04 35.37 13.47
N ALA A 20 -7.70 36.03 14.58
CA ALA A 20 -8.03 35.65 15.95
C ALA A 20 -9.34 34.83 16.07
N GLU A 21 -9.31 33.70 16.78
CA GLU A 21 -10.55 32.95 17.00
C GLU A 21 -11.49 33.77 17.89
N THR A 22 -12.69 34.02 17.38
CA THR A 22 -13.73 34.76 18.09
C THR A 22 -14.91 33.84 18.35
N CYS A 23 -15.18 33.51 19.61
CA CYS A 23 -16.30 32.66 19.98
C CYS A 23 -17.33 33.43 20.79
N GLU A 24 -18.59 33.41 20.35
CA GLU A 24 -19.70 33.88 21.18
C GLU A 24 -20.24 32.74 22.05
N LEU A 25 -20.05 32.84 23.36
CA LEU A 25 -20.45 31.83 24.34
C LEU A 25 -21.66 32.30 25.14
N LYS A 26 -22.57 31.39 25.46
CA LYS A 26 -23.73 31.62 26.34
C LYS A 26 -23.76 30.55 27.41
N LEU A 27 -23.46 30.93 28.66
CA LEU A 27 -23.24 29.99 29.76
C LEU A 27 -24.19 30.26 30.92
N GLU A 28 -24.83 29.21 31.43
CA GLU A 28 -25.49 29.20 32.73
C GLU A 28 -24.46 29.08 33.87
N ILE A 29 -24.89 29.37 35.11
CA ILE A 29 -24.04 29.18 36.28
C ILE A 29 -23.60 27.71 36.38
N GLY A 30 -22.29 27.49 36.43
CA GLY A 30 -21.65 26.18 36.48
C GLY A 30 -21.34 25.58 35.11
N GLU A 31 -21.81 26.18 34.00
CA GLU A 31 -21.50 25.68 32.66
C GLU A 31 -20.11 26.12 32.18
N GLU A 32 -19.42 25.19 31.53
CA GLU A 32 -18.10 25.39 30.92
C GLU A 32 -18.24 25.36 29.38
N SER A 33 -17.42 26.15 28.69
CA SER A 33 -17.26 26.04 27.23
C SER A 33 -15.86 26.46 26.79
N THR A 34 -15.50 26.13 25.57
CA THR A 34 -14.16 26.32 25.02
C THR A 34 -14.19 27.27 23.81
N CYS A 35 -13.13 28.06 23.66
CA CYS A 35 -12.85 28.89 22.50
C CYS A 35 -11.35 28.86 22.21
N GLY A 36 -10.94 28.37 21.03
CA GLY A 36 -9.54 28.12 20.74
C GLY A 36 -8.86 27.30 21.83
N ASN A 37 -7.75 27.82 22.34
CA ASN A 37 -6.95 27.18 23.39
C ASN A 37 -7.45 27.48 24.82
N TYR A 38 -8.63 28.09 24.97
CA TYR A 38 -9.14 28.54 26.26
C TYR A 38 -10.46 27.88 26.66
N LYS A 39 -10.64 27.66 27.96
CA LYS A 39 -11.89 27.24 28.59
C LYS A 39 -12.35 28.30 29.57
N ILE A 40 -13.65 28.59 29.57
CA ILE A 40 -14.28 29.50 30.52
C ILE A 40 -15.45 28.80 31.20
N ARG A 41 -15.61 29.03 32.51
CA ARG A 41 -16.79 28.65 33.29
C ARG A 41 -17.44 29.88 33.87
N HIS A 42 -18.77 30.01 33.73
CA HIS A 42 -19.50 31.03 34.49
C HIS A 42 -19.77 30.54 35.91
N ASP A 43 -19.27 31.22 36.93
CA ASP A 43 -19.35 30.76 38.32
C ASP A 43 -20.54 31.33 39.07
N SER A 44 -20.79 32.64 39.00
CA SER A 44 -21.85 33.30 39.78
C SER A 44 -22.09 34.76 39.37
N TRP A 45 -23.09 35.38 40.01
CA TRP A 45 -23.42 36.80 39.94
C TRP A 45 -23.40 37.44 41.33
N ASP A 46 -22.95 38.69 41.45
CA ASP A 46 -22.93 39.40 42.74
C ASP A 46 -24.32 39.76 43.30
N ALA A 47 -25.30 40.04 42.44
CA ALA A 47 -26.61 40.55 42.85
C ALA A 47 -27.78 39.63 42.51
N GLY A 48 -27.53 38.31 42.35
CA GLY A 48 -28.51 37.34 41.86
C GLY A 48 -28.64 37.38 40.32
N ASP A 49 -29.73 36.90 39.73
CA ASP A 49 -29.97 36.82 38.27
C ASP A 49 -30.91 37.93 37.73
N GLN A 50 -31.35 38.85 38.59
CA GLN A 50 -32.46 39.78 38.31
C GLN A 50 -32.04 41.26 38.13
N ASN A 51 -30.75 41.60 38.31
CA ASN A 51 -30.28 42.98 38.31
C ASN A 51 -29.48 43.29 37.03
N PRO A 52 -29.84 44.32 36.24
CA PRO A 52 -29.09 44.67 35.04
C PRO A 52 -27.67 45.20 35.32
N ASN A 53 -27.36 45.58 36.56
CA ASN A 53 -26.04 46.03 36.99
C ASN A 53 -25.38 44.93 37.83
N GLN A 54 -24.75 43.98 37.15
CA GLN A 54 -24.14 42.81 37.78
C GLN A 54 -22.68 42.65 37.40
N ILE A 55 -21.94 42.03 38.32
CA ILE A 55 -20.59 41.54 38.10
C ILE A 55 -20.72 40.05 37.80
N ALA A 56 -20.20 39.63 36.64
CA ALA A 56 -20.12 38.22 36.26
C ALA A 56 -18.81 37.65 36.77
N HIS A 57 -18.87 36.61 37.61
CA HIS A 57 -17.70 35.87 38.07
C HIS A 57 -17.50 34.65 37.19
N PHE A 58 -16.27 34.43 36.75
CA PHE A 58 -15.93 33.29 35.90
C PHE A 58 -14.54 32.76 36.22
N HIS A 59 -14.29 31.55 35.74
CA HIS A 59 -13.01 30.88 35.86
C HIS A 59 -12.45 30.61 34.47
N LEU A 60 -11.16 30.87 34.28
CA LEU A 60 -10.45 30.66 33.02
C LEU A 60 -9.35 29.59 33.12
N TRP A 61 -9.21 28.82 32.06
CA TRP A 61 -8.10 27.90 31.86
C TRP A 61 -7.55 28.04 30.43
N ARG A 62 -6.24 27.88 30.27
CA ARG A 62 -5.60 27.50 29.01
C ARG A 62 -5.54 25.98 28.94
N LEU A 63 -5.81 25.40 27.76
CA LEU A 63 -5.89 23.96 27.57
C LEU A 63 -4.53 23.33 27.22
N SER A 64 -3.67 24.05 26.48
CA SER A 64 -2.34 23.58 26.11
C SER A 64 -1.28 24.71 26.16
N PRO A 65 -0.21 24.57 26.95
CA PRO A 65 -0.13 23.65 28.09
C PRO A 65 -1.24 24.01 29.09
N TYR A 66 -1.79 23.01 29.79
CA TYR A 66 -2.90 23.22 30.72
C TYR A 66 -2.47 24.17 31.84
N ALA A 67 -3.07 25.36 31.87
CA ALA A 67 -2.79 26.37 32.88
C ALA A 67 -4.10 26.91 33.44
N ASN A 68 -4.22 26.92 34.77
CA ASN A 68 -5.31 27.61 35.44
C ASN A 68 -5.00 29.12 35.45
N LEU A 69 -5.74 29.90 34.65
CA LEU A 69 -5.57 31.35 34.57
C LEU A 69 -6.23 32.09 35.74
N GLY A 70 -7.00 31.37 36.56
CA GLY A 70 -7.61 31.86 37.79
C GLY A 70 -9.10 32.18 37.63
N SER A 71 -9.71 32.56 38.77
CA SER A 71 -11.04 33.14 38.81
C SER A 71 -10.92 34.66 38.69
N ASP A 72 -11.84 35.28 37.96
CA ASP A 72 -11.90 36.73 37.83
C ASP A 72 -13.36 37.19 37.62
N SER A 73 -13.55 38.49 37.53
CA SER A 73 -14.87 39.09 37.42
C SER A 73 -14.87 40.29 36.48
N ILE A 74 -15.94 40.46 35.71
CA ILE A 74 -16.13 41.62 34.83
C ILE A 74 -17.40 42.38 35.25
N ASP A 75 -17.24 43.66 35.62
CA ASP A 75 -18.32 44.56 36.04
C ASP A 75 -18.95 45.27 34.84
N MET A 76 -20.22 44.96 34.54
CA MET A 76 -20.95 45.56 33.41
C MET A 76 -20.94 47.09 33.37
N LEU A 77 -20.85 47.78 34.51
CA LEU A 77 -20.92 49.24 34.56
C LEU A 77 -19.58 49.91 34.25
N HIS A 78 -18.47 49.23 34.51
CA HIS A 78 -17.15 49.85 34.59
C HIS A 78 -16.09 49.16 33.74
N GLU A 79 -16.28 47.88 33.41
CA GLU A 79 -15.34 47.06 32.65
C GLU A 79 -16.14 46.17 31.68
N THR A 80 -16.09 46.42 30.38
CA THR A 80 -16.80 45.59 29.39
C THR A 80 -15.93 44.46 28.83
N GLU A 81 -14.62 44.54 29.05
CA GLU A 81 -13.65 43.61 28.52
C GLU A 81 -12.38 43.60 29.37
N LYS A 82 -11.69 42.46 29.39
CA LYS A 82 -10.44 42.29 30.14
C LYS A 82 -9.50 41.35 29.41
N TYR A 83 -8.22 41.66 29.48
CA TYR A 83 -7.15 40.86 28.89
C TYR A 83 -6.59 39.88 29.91
N TYR A 84 -6.25 38.70 29.43
CA TYR A 84 -5.73 37.56 30.17
C TYR A 84 -4.55 36.94 29.42
N ASP A 85 -3.76 36.14 30.13
CA ASP A 85 -2.62 35.39 29.58
C ASP A 85 -1.61 36.28 28.81
N GLY A 86 -1.25 37.42 29.39
CA GLY A 86 -0.31 38.37 28.77
C GLY A 86 -0.83 39.01 27.50
N ASP A 87 -2.10 39.46 27.52
CA ASP A 87 -2.84 40.06 26.40
C ASP A 87 -3.18 39.12 25.22
N LYS A 88 -2.94 37.80 25.39
CA LYS A 88 -3.30 36.76 24.41
C LYS A 88 -4.79 36.44 24.37
N LEU A 89 -5.52 36.60 25.48
CA LEU A 89 -6.96 36.36 25.53
C LEU A 89 -7.70 37.63 25.93
N LEU A 90 -8.62 38.10 25.10
CA LEU A 90 -9.59 39.13 25.48
C LEU A 90 -10.94 38.49 25.75
N VAL A 91 -11.40 38.57 27.00
CA VAL A 91 -12.77 38.22 27.34
C VAL A 91 -13.60 39.50 27.34
N ARG A 92 -14.51 39.60 26.38
CA ARG A 92 -15.53 40.65 26.34
C ARG A 92 -16.84 40.09 26.89
N PHE A 93 -17.43 40.82 27.81
CA PHE A 93 -18.73 40.48 28.37
C PHE A 93 -19.82 41.36 27.76
N HIS A 94 -20.91 40.74 27.31
CA HIS A 94 -21.99 41.43 26.60
C HIS A 94 -23.26 41.61 27.44
N GLY A 95 -23.25 41.16 28.69
CA GLY A 95 -24.42 41.18 29.54
C GLY A 95 -25.12 39.83 29.66
N THR A 96 -26.38 39.86 30.08
CA THR A 96 -27.26 38.70 30.06
C THR A 96 -27.73 38.40 28.65
N SER A 97 -27.85 37.11 28.30
CA SER A 97 -28.58 36.71 27.11
C SER A 97 -30.07 37.05 27.27
N ALA A 98 -30.90 36.84 26.24
CA ALA A 98 -32.37 36.98 26.38
C ALA A 98 -32.98 36.15 27.54
N ASN A 99 -32.22 35.20 28.10
CA ASN A 99 -32.49 34.53 29.36
C ASN A 99 -31.63 35.14 30.49
N PRO A 100 -32.23 35.66 31.59
CA PRO A 100 -31.52 36.31 32.71
C PRO A 100 -30.52 35.39 33.44
N LEU A 101 -30.63 34.07 33.26
CA LEU A 101 -29.74 33.09 33.89
C LEU A 101 -28.44 32.83 33.12
N ARG A 102 -28.28 33.38 31.91
CA ARG A 102 -27.14 33.09 31.03
C ARG A 102 -26.27 34.32 30.78
N ALA A 103 -24.98 34.19 31.03
CA ALA A 103 -23.96 35.17 30.68
C ALA A 103 -23.59 35.02 29.19
N LYS A 104 -23.47 36.14 28.46
CA LYS A 104 -22.93 36.16 27.08
C LYS A 104 -21.49 36.68 27.09
N TYR A 105 -20.56 35.83 26.71
CA TYR A 105 -19.14 36.18 26.51
C TYR A 105 -18.80 36.19 25.02
N THR A 106 -17.82 37.01 24.66
CA THR A 106 -17.05 36.84 23.44
C THR A 106 -15.59 36.71 23.84
N LEU A 107 -14.98 35.59 23.50
CA LEU A 107 -13.55 35.37 23.68
C LEU A 107 -12.87 35.69 22.36
N TYR A 108 -11.83 36.51 22.40
CA TYR A 108 -10.89 36.71 21.29
C TYR A 108 -9.55 36.09 21.69
N ASP A 109 -9.19 35.01 21.02
CA ASP A 109 -7.88 34.38 21.14
C ASP A 109 -6.91 35.03 20.14
N PHE A 110 -6.01 35.85 20.68
CA PHE A 110 -4.92 36.52 19.96
C PHE A 110 -3.62 35.73 19.98
N THR A 111 -3.64 34.47 20.44
CA THR A 111 -2.46 33.61 20.43
C THR A 111 -1.92 33.52 19.01
N PRO A 112 -0.68 33.93 18.74
CA PRO A 112 -0.14 33.91 17.40
C PRO A 112 -0.05 32.47 16.92
N GLN A 113 -0.81 32.15 15.86
CA GLN A 113 -0.81 30.83 15.26
C GLN A 113 0.23 30.77 14.15
N LEU A 114 1.05 29.73 14.16
CA LEU A 114 2.00 29.41 13.12
C LEU A 114 1.46 28.25 12.27
N ARG A 115 1.44 28.45 10.95
CA ARG A 115 1.15 27.40 9.97
C ARG A 115 2.44 26.91 9.33
N VAL A 116 2.68 25.61 9.37
CA VAL A 116 3.84 24.99 8.74
C VAL A 116 3.35 24.04 7.66
N HIS A 117 3.84 24.24 6.44
CA HIS A 117 3.56 23.39 5.28
C HIS A 117 4.82 23.28 4.44
N GLY A 118 4.82 22.41 3.43
CA GLY A 118 5.96 22.30 2.53
C GLY A 118 5.85 21.09 1.63
N HIS A 119 6.97 20.76 1.00
CA HIS A 119 7.10 19.56 0.18
C HIS A 119 8.39 18.81 0.51
N LEU A 120 8.31 17.49 0.60
CA LEU A 120 9.46 16.60 0.73
C LEU A 120 9.79 15.96 -0.61
N TYR A 121 11.07 16.04 -0.99
CA TYR A 121 11.59 15.40 -2.20
C TYR A 121 12.80 14.53 -1.89
N HIS A 122 13.04 13.53 -2.74
CA HIS A 122 14.29 12.78 -2.79
C HIS A 122 14.86 12.81 -4.21
N LYS A 123 16.09 12.31 -4.36
CA LYS A 123 16.57 11.93 -5.69
C LYS A 123 16.12 10.51 -5.97
N ASP A 124 15.53 10.24 -7.12
CA ASP A 124 15.23 8.88 -7.58
C ASP A 124 16.51 8.14 -8.01
N ARG A 125 16.35 6.88 -8.45
CA ARG A 125 17.46 6.04 -8.96
C ARG A 125 18.15 6.63 -10.19
N ASN A 126 17.46 7.50 -10.94
CA ASN A 126 17.98 8.23 -12.09
C ASN A 126 18.54 9.62 -11.72
N LEU A 127 18.67 9.92 -10.41
CA LEU A 127 19.11 11.19 -9.85
C LEU A 127 18.20 12.39 -10.16
N ASN A 128 16.97 12.15 -10.63
CA ASN A 128 15.96 13.18 -10.80
C ASN A 128 15.28 13.47 -9.47
N ARG A 129 14.71 14.66 -9.33
CA ARG A 129 13.92 15.03 -8.15
C ARG A 129 12.55 14.36 -8.22
N ALA A 130 12.23 13.54 -7.22
CA ALA A 130 10.94 12.87 -7.07
C ALA A 130 10.28 13.22 -5.73
N PRO A 131 8.94 13.31 -5.65
CA PRO A 131 8.24 13.54 -4.39
C PRO A 131 8.34 12.32 -3.48
N VAL A 132 8.53 12.51 -2.19
CA VAL A 132 8.38 11.42 -1.21
C VAL A 132 6.91 11.32 -0.84
N LYS A 133 6.28 10.20 -1.15
CA LYS A 133 4.85 9.98 -0.94
C LYS A 133 4.59 9.30 0.39
N TRP A 134 3.51 9.69 1.07
CA TRP A 134 2.96 9.06 2.28
C TRP A 134 3.92 8.85 3.45
N ALA A 135 5.10 9.46 3.44
CA ALA A 135 6.00 9.51 4.58
C ALA A 135 5.36 10.28 5.73
N THR A 136 5.59 9.80 6.95
CA THR A 136 5.15 10.45 8.18
C THR A 136 6.04 11.65 8.49
N ALA A 137 5.43 12.79 8.80
CA ALA A 137 6.09 14.03 9.18
C ALA A 137 5.62 14.48 10.57
N TYR A 138 6.56 14.83 11.44
CA TYR A 138 6.33 15.43 12.75
C TYR A 138 6.81 16.88 12.74
N LEU A 139 6.04 17.77 13.35
CA LEU A 139 6.45 19.15 13.61
C LEU A 139 7.10 19.22 14.98
N CYS A 140 8.32 19.73 15.05
CA CYS A 140 9.09 19.85 16.28
C CYS A 140 9.49 21.30 16.55
N ASP A 141 9.54 21.66 17.82
CA ASP A 141 10.36 22.75 18.35
C ASP A 141 11.79 22.24 18.56
N TYR A 142 12.78 23.11 18.48
CA TYR A 142 14.18 22.76 18.73
C TYR A 142 14.74 23.61 19.86
N ASP A 143 15.18 22.94 20.92
CA ASP A 143 15.62 23.58 22.15
C ASP A 143 17.14 23.74 22.12
N HIS A 144 17.61 24.98 21.93
CA HIS A 144 19.03 25.31 21.84
C HIS A 144 19.79 25.13 23.16
N SER A 145 19.09 25.10 24.28
CA SER A 145 19.65 25.00 25.63
C SER A 145 20.17 23.61 25.96
N ASP A 146 19.57 22.56 25.39
CA ASP A 146 19.95 21.16 25.61
C ASP A 146 20.05 20.30 24.34
N ASP A 147 19.94 20.92 23.15
CA ASP A 147 19.95 20.26 21.84
C ASP A 147 18.84 19.20 21.69
N SER A 148 17.69 19.42 22.32
CA SER A 148 16.53 18.52 22.26
C SER A 148 15.42 19.06 21.35
N TYR A 149 14.33 18.29 21.25
CA TYR A 149 13.23 18.62 20.35
C TYR A 149 11.90 18.16 20.89
N ASP A 150 10.96 19.09 20.98
CA ASP A 150 9.61 18.85 21.46
C ASP A 150 8.60 18.72 20.31
N SER A 151 7.78 17.68 20.34
CA SER A 151 6.74 17.46 19.32
C SER A 151 5.59 18.46 19.53
N LEU A 152 5.33 19.30 18.53
CA LEU A 152 4.31 20.34 18.60
C LEU A 152 2.91 19.85 18.18
N THR A 153 2.84 18.83 17.32
CA THR A 153 1.57 18.28 16.82
C THR A 153 1.60 16.76 16.68
N ASP A 154 0.41 16.19 16.41
CA ASP A 154 0.30 14.88 15.79
C ASP A 154 1.00 14.86 14.43
N ALA A 155 1.38 13.66 14.00
CA ALA A 155 2.01 13.46 12.71
C ALA A 155 1.03 13.67 11.55
N VAL A 156 1.55 14.13 10.42
CA VAL A 156 0.82 14.19 9.14
C VAL A 156 1.52 13.32 8.10
N LEU A 157 0.81 12.97 7.03
CA LEU A 157 1.39 12.27 5.89
C LEU A 157 1.67 13.25 4.76
N THR A 158 2.78 13.03 4.07
CA THR A 158 2.98 13.62 2.74
C THR A 158 1.99 13.00 1.74
N ASN A 159 1.53 13.77 0.75
CA ASN A 159 0.64 13.27 -0.30
C ASN A 159 1.39 12.83 -1.57
N GLU A 160 0.68 12.54 -2.66
CA GLU A 160 1.24 12.17 -3.97
C GLU A 160 2.30 13.12 -4.53
N THR A 161 2.23 14.40 -4.16
CA THR A 161 3.14 15.44 -4.64
C THR A 161 4.26 15.73 -3.62
N GLY A 162 4.32 14.96 -2.53
CA GLY A 162 5.22 15.18 -1.40
C GLY A 162 4.78 16.32 -0.50
N TYR A 163 3.60 16.90 -0.70
CA TYR A 163 3.09 18.02 0.09
C TYR A 163 2.64 17.56 1.47
N PHE A 164 2.94 18.35 2.49
CA PHE A 164 2.45 18.19 3.85
C PHE A 164 2.01 19.54 4.42
N GLU A 165 1.03 19.53 5.32
CA GLU A 165 0.57 20.70 6.08
C GLU A 165 0.14 20.26 7.47
N PHE A 166 0.68 20.94 8.48
CA PHE A 166 0.30 20.74 9.87
C PHE A 166 -0.88 21.63 10.24
N ASN A 167 -1.64 21.21 11.25
CA ASN A 167 -2.60 22.11 11.90
C ASN A 167 -1.85 23.31 12.50
N PRO A 168 -2.49 24.50 12.60
CA PRO A 168 -1.88 25.66 13.23
C PRO A 168 -1.41 25.34 14.67
N VAL A 169 -0.21 25.81 15.02
CA VAL A 169 0.37 25.67 16.36
C VAL A 169 0.56 27.03 17.03
N GLU A 170 0.54 27.06 18.35
CA GLU A 170 0.93 28.26 19.09
C GLU A 170 2.41 28.57 18.82
N ASN A 171 2.69 29.80 18.39
CA ASN A 171 4.05 30.30 18.18
C ASN A 171 4.61 30.90 19.47
N ALA A 172 4.74 30.07 20.50
CA ALA A 172 5.34 30.43 21.77
C ALA A 172 6.21 29.28 22.25
N ASP A 173 7.50 29.59 22.41
CA ASP A 173 8.51 28.73 23.01
C ASP A 173 8.48 29.00 24.52
N TRP A 174 8.06 28.02 25.30
CA TRP A 174 7.70 28.21 26.71
C TRP A 174 8.86 27.95 27.68
N ASP A 175 9.91 27.32 27.19
CA ASP A 175 11.05 26.82 27.95
C ASP A 175 12.36 27.56 27.65
N GLU A 176 12.47 28.29 26.53
CA GLU A 176 13.62 29.15 26.20
C GLU A 176 13.28 30.66 26.21
N ASP A 177 12.76 31.16 27.34
CA ASP A 177 12.53 32.58 27.65
C ASP A 177 11.24 33.22 27.06
N GLY A 178 10.25 32.41 26.64
CA GLY A 178 8.98 32.96 26.12
C GLY A 178 9.11 33.50 24.69
N GLY A 179 10.06 32.95 23.94
CA GLY A 179 10.37 33.29 22.56
C GLY A 179 9.34 32.76 21.56
N LYS A 180 9.75 32.68 20.30
CA LYS A 180 8.99 32.04 19.22
C LYS A 180 9.62 30.69 18.93
N VAL A 181 8.79 29.71 18.63
CA VAL A 181 9.23 28.34 18.33
C VAL A 181 10.25 28.30 17.18
N ASP A 182 11.24 27.42 17.34
CA ASP A 182 12.35 27.15 16.45
C ASP A 182 12.03 25.88 15.65
N ILE A 183 11.33 26.07 14.53
CA ILE A 183 10.70 24.95 13.83
C ILE A 183 11.69 24.03 13.13
N SER A 184 11.56 22.73 13.39
CA SER A 184 12.12 21.65 12.58
C SER A 184 11.03 20.67 12.16
N VAL A 185 11.18 20.05 10.99
CA VAL A 185 10.29 18.99 10.53
C VAL A 185 11.05 17.67 10.48
N HIS A 186 10.52 16.66 11.17
CA HIS A 186 11.09 15.31 11.24
C HIS A 186 10.30 14.34 10.38
N PHE A 187 10.91 13.86 9.31
CA PHE A 187 10.35 12.91 8.37
C PHE A 187 10.84 11.50 8.67
N ILE A 188 9.93 10.53 8.61
CA ILE A 188 10.20 9.11 8.77
C ILE A 188 9.93 8.40 7.45
N ALA A 189 10.85 7.52 7.02
CA ALA A 189 10.64 6.59 5.91
C ALA A 189 9.68 5.47 6.34
N GLY A 190 8.46 5.86 6.69
CA GLY A 190 7.45 4.96 7.20
C GLY A 190 6.08 5.60 7.39
N SER A 191 5.04 4.79 7.24
CA SER A 191 3.63 5.10 7.54
C SER A 191 2.84 3.79 7.66
N HIS A 192 1.53 3.81 7.39
CA HIS A 192 0.74 2.58 7.36
C HIS A 192 1.13 1.66 6.19
N THR A 193 1.72 2.19 5.11
CA THR A 193 2.16 1.41 3.94
C THR A 193 3.28 0.44 4.29
N GLY A 194 4.15 0.85 5.22
CA GLY A 194 5.31 0.11 5.68
C GLY A 194 6.37 1.07 6.21
N CYS A 195 7.55 0.57 6.54
CA CYS A 195 8.68 1.39 6.96
C CYS A 195 10.02 0.72 6.65
N VAL A 196 11.06 1.54 6.50
CA VAL A 196 12.43 1.07 6.20
C VAL A 196 13.33 1.29 7.42
N ARG A 197 14.02 0.25 7.86
CA ARG A 197 14.84 0.21 9.07
C ARG A 197 16.26 -0.25 8.78
N ASP A 198 17.21 0.24 9.57
CA ASP A 198 18.59 -0.22 9.56
C ASP A 198 18.77 -1.54 10.34
N ALA A 199 20.00 -2.06 10.40
CA ALA A 199 20.30 -3.30 11.11
C ALA A 199 20.03 -3.25 12.62
N ASN A 200 19.98 -2.05 13.20
CA ASN A 200 19.71 -1.80 14.62
C ASN A 200 18.21 -1.59 14.89
N ASN A 201 17.33 -1.87 13.91
CA ASN A 201 15.89 -1.64 13.99
C ASN A 201 15.50 -0.17 14.08
N LYS A 202 16.40 0.77 13.74
CA LYS A 202 16.08 2.19 13.68
C LYS A 202 15.47 2.49 12.32
N THR A 203 14.26 3.05 12.30
CA THR A 203 13.64 3.54 11.07
C THR A 203 14.46 4.69 10.48
N TYR A 204 14.69 4.66 9.17
CA TYR A 204 15.35 5.75 8.48
C TYR A 204 14.52 7.02 8.60
N ASP A 205 15.22 8.10 8.91
CA ASP A 205 14.61 9.39 9.20
C ASP A 205 15.46 10.54 8.64
N TYR A 206 14.82 11.69 8.45
CA TYR A 206 15.46 12.93 8.07
C TYR A 206 14.83 14.08 8.83
N ARG A 207 15.65 14.99 9.32
CA ARG A 207 15.20 16.16 10.05
C ARG A 207 15.76 17.41 9.38
N THR A 208 14.92 18.43 9.23
CA THR A 208 15.37 19.71 8.67
C THR A 208 16.19 20.50 9.68
N ASP A 209 17.08 21.35 9.19
CA ASP A 209 17.72 22.34 10.04
C ASP A 209 16.63 23.21 10.72
N PRO A 210 16.82 23.62 11.99
CA PRO A 210 15.87 24.48 12.69
C PRO A 210 15.70 25.84 11.98
N HIS A 211 14.46 26.31 11.93
CA HIS A 211 14.08 27.63 11.45
C HIS A 211 13.87 28.57 12.64
N PRO A 212 14.88 29.37 13.02
CA PRO A 212 14.82 30.09 14.28
C PRO A 212 13.77 31.22 14.26
N ASN A 213 13.07 31.37 15.37
CA ASN A 213 12.16 32.47 15.68
C ASN A 213 11.11 32.70 14.59
N THR A 214 10.46 31.61 14.18
CA THR A 214 9.63 31.59 12.96
C THR A 214 8.49 32.61 13.03
N SER A 215 8.27 33.36 11.96
CA SER A 215 7.23 34.41 11.93
C SER A 215 5.81 33.83 11.80
N VAL A 216 4.81 34.57 12.31
CA VAL A 216 3.38 34.19 12.28
C VAL A 216 2.75 34.15 10.89
N SER A 217 3.45 34.57 9.84
CA SER A 217 2.92 34.58 8.46
C SER A 217 2.88 33.20 7.79
N GLY A 218 3.31 32.16 8.50
CA GLY A 218 3.46 30.80 8.00
C GLY A 218 4.91 30.51 7.60
N LEU A 219 5.25 29.22 7.58
CA LEU A 219 6.57 28.71 7.19
C LEU A 219 6.39 27.63 6.11
N ASP A 220 7.05 27.83 4.97
CA ASP A 220 7.20 26.83 3.91
C ASP A 220 8.53 26.09 4.10
N VAL A 221 8.45 24.81 4.46
CA VAL A 221 9.58 23.91 4.69
C VAL A 221 9.68 22.93 3.52
N THR A 222 10.01 23.46 2.34
CA THR A 222 10.29 22.63 1.17
C THR A 222 11.75 22.17 1.19
N CYS A 223 11.97 20.86 1.28
CA CYS A 223 13.30 20.28 1.39
C CYS A 223 13.51 19.10 0.43
N GLN A 224 14.79 18.77 0.21
CA GLN A 224 15.20 17.60 -0.53
C GLN A 224 16.15 16.78 0.35
N LEU A 225 15.89 15.48 0.45
CA LEU A 225 16.74 14.54 1.17
C LEU A 225 18.16 14.54 0.59
N ILE A 226 19.15 14.59 1.49
CA ILE A 226 20.59 14.68 1.14
C ILE A 226 21.40 13.47 1.59
N SER A 227 20.82 12.55 2.37
CA SER A 227 21.48 11.37 2.93
C SER A 227 20.53 10.17 2.89
N ASN A 228 21.10 8.96 2.92
CA ASN A 228 20.38 7.69 2.94
C ASN A 228 19.36 7.54 1.80
N THR A 229 19.65 8.12 0.63
CA THR A 229 18.72 8.21 -0.51
C THR A 229 18.16 6.85 -0.91
N GLU A 230 18.98 5.81 -0.83
CA GLU A 230 18.67 4.43 -1.17
C GLU A 230 17.60 3.82 -0.24
N ALA A 231 17.61 4.16 1.04
CA ALA A 231 16.54 3.74 1.95
C ALA A 231 15.18 4.36 1.56
N TRP A 232 15.21 5.59 1.03
CA TRP A 232 14.02 6.25 0.52
C TRP A 232 13.60 5.71 -0.85
N TRP A 233 14.51 5.15 -1.66
CA TRP A 233 14.15 4.38 -2.85
C TRP A 233 13.36 3.12 -2.50
N VAL A 234 13.81 2.39 -1.46
CA VAL A 234 13.07 1.24 -0.93
C VAL A 234 11.68 1.67 -0.48
N TYR A 235 11.58 2.73 0.32
CA TYR A 235 10.30 3.24 0.81
C TYR A 235 9.35 3.67 -0.31
N ASP A 236 9.86 4.43 -1.29
CA ASP A 236 9.08 4.86 -2.45
C ASP A 236 8.56 3.66 -3.27
N THR A 237 9.39 2.63 -3.44
CA THR A 237 9.01 1.40 -4.14
C THR A 237 7.90 0.64 -3.40
N LEU A 238 7.97 0.55 -2.07
CA LEU A 238 6.88 -0.03 -1.27
C LEU A 238 5.56 0.74 -1.43
N CYS A 239 5.64 2.08 -1.54
CA CYS A 239 4.48 2.91 -1.81
C CYS A 239 3.88 2.59 -3.19
N GLN A 240 4.70 2.31 -4.21
CA GLN A 240 4.20 1.91 -5.52
C GLN A 240 3.45 0.56 -5.47
N GLY A 241 4.01 -0.46 -4.80
CA GLY A 241 3.34 -1.74 -4.60
C GLY A 241 2.04 -1.62 -3.80
N TRP A 242 2.04 -0.81 -2.72
CA TRP A 242 0.84 -0.51 -1.94
C TRP A 242 -0.24 0.19 -2.76
N GLY A 243 0.14 1.22 -3.52
CA GLY A 243 -0.76 2.00 -4.36
C GLY A 243 -1.40 1.12 -5.43
N TYR A 244 -0.62 0.25 -6.07
CA TYR A 244 -1.11 -0.70 -7.06
C TYR A 244 -2.23 -1.59 -6.51
N LEU A 245 -2.05 -2.22 -5.34
CA LEU A 245 -3.07 -3.07 -4.73
C LEU A 245 -4.30 -2.28 -4.27
N ALA A 246 -4.09 -1.09 -3.69
CA ALA A 246 -5.17 -0.22 -3.25
C ALA A 246 -6.04 0.25 -4.42
N ASP A 247 -5.42 0.62 -5.54
CA ASP A 247 -6.10 1.15 -6.72
C ASP A 247 -6.75 0.04 -7.57
N THR A 248 -6.11 -1.13 -7.68
CA THR A 248 -6.54 -2.21 -8.57
C THR A 248 -7.61 -3.09 -7.93
N VAL A 249 -7.44 -3.43 -6.65
CA VAL A 249 -8.29 -4.41 -5.95
C VAL A 249 -8.83 -3.90 -4.61
N GLY A 250 -8.53 -2.65 -4.22
CA GLY A 250 -9.00 -2.08 -2.97
C GLY A 250 -8.31 -2.64 -1.72
N TYR A 251 -7.17 -3.31 -1.89
CA TYR A 251 -6.45 -3.96 -0.79
C TYR A 251 -5.33 -3.06 -0.24
N GLY A 252 -5.48 -2.62 1.01
CA GLY A 252 -4.51 -1.78 1.71
C GLY A 252 -3.55 -2.59 2.58
N MET A 253 -2.54 -3.21 1.98
CA MET A 253 -1.52 -4.00 2.70
C MET A 253 -0.81 -3.14 3.76
N GLY A 254 -0.90 -3.53 5.03
CA GLY A 254 -0.38 -2.73 6.14
C GLY A 254 0.78 -3.39 6.88
N GLY A 255 1.67 -2.56 7.43
CA GLY A 255 2.61 -3.01 8.45
C GLY A 255 3.86 -3.75 7.95
N VAL A 256 4.23 -3.57 6.68
CA VAL A 256 5.47 -4.14 6.13
C VAL A 256 6.70 -3.45 6.75
N GLY A 257 7.61 -4.24 7.33
CA GLY A 257 8.87 -3.74 7.87
C GLY A 257 10.05 -4.17 7.00
N VAL A 258 10.69 -3.23 6.32
CA VAL A 258 11.86 -3.53 5.47
C VAL A 258 13.14 -3.22 6.21
N TYR A 259 14.06 -4.17 6.22
CA TYR A 259 15.39 -4.02 6.76
C TYR A 259 16.38 -3.89 5.62
N TRP A 260 17.07 -2.76 5.56
CA TRP A 260 18.10 -2.48 4.57
C TRP A 260 19.15 -1.60 5.22
N GLN A 261 20.43 -1.83 4.94
CA GLN A 261 21.49 -0.93 5.37
C GLN A 261 22.64 -0.93 4.39
N TRP A 262 23.11 0.27 4.02
CA TRP A 262 24.28 0.44 3.18
C TRP A 262 25.50 -0.36 3.69
N ASP A 263 26.17 -1.04 2.75
CA ASP A 263 27.35 -1.88 3.00
C ASP A 263 27.10 -3.01 4.00
N HIS A 264 25.84 -3.47 4.08
CA HIS A 264 25.45 -4.57 4.95
C HIS A 264 24.76 -5.67 4.16
N ASP A 265 25.23 -6.90 4.38
CA ASP A 265 24.68 -8.09 3.78
C ASP A 265 23.30 -8.42 4.37
N ALA A 266 22.41 -8.96 3.56
CA ALA A 266 21.21 -9.65 4.04
C ALA A 266 21.53 -11.11 4.46
N ASP A 267 22.60 -11.72 3.95
CA ASP A 267 22.84 -13.16 4.04
C ASP A 267 22.95 -13.73 5.46
N TYR A 268 22.51 -14.99 5.56
CA TYR A 268 22.51 -15.83 6.74
C TYR A 268 23.91 -15.96 7.34
N GLY A 269 24.04 -15.67 8.64
CA GLY A 269 25.28 -15.95 9.34
C GLY A 269 26.34 -14.83 9.28
N THR A 270 26.11 -13.73 8.59
CA THR A 270 26.99 -12.54 8.61
C THR A 270 26.26 -11.19 8.47
N GLY A 271 24.98 -11.18 8.11
CA GLY A 271 24.21 -9.97 7.75
C GLY A 271 23.11 -9.52 8.73
N ILE A 272 22.21 -8.64 8.24
CA ILE A 272 21.07 -8.04 8.96
C ILE A 272 20.16 -9.12 9.55
N ASN A 273 20.08 -10.27 8.89
CA ASN A 273 19.36 -11.43 9.36
C ASN A 273 19.93 -12.00 10.66
N LYS A 274 21.20 -11.82 10.99
CA LYS A 274 21.75 -12.31 12.28
C LYS A 274 21.27 -11.53 13.50
N THR A 275 20.86 -10.26 13.34
CA THR A 275 20.31 -9.46 14.44
C THR A 275 18.80 -9.66 14.64
N HIS A 276 18.09 -10.20 13.63
CA HIS A 276 16.63 -10.37 13.65
C HIS A 276 16.14 -11.81 13.49
N TRP A 277 17.03 -12.77 13.21
CA TRP A 277 16.75 -14.20 13.16
C TRP A 277 17.28 -14.92 14.41
N SER A 278 16.39 -15.58 15.15
CA SER A 278 16.78 -16.55 16.18
C SER A 278 16.58 -17.97 15.63
N ASN A 279 17.55 -18.86 15.87
CA ASN A 279 17.52 -20.29 15.49
C ASN A 279 16.39 -21.11 16.17
N THR A 280 15.36 -20.45 16.69
CA THR A 280 14.24 -21.01 17.46
C THR A 280 12.89 -20.79 16.78
N LEU A 281 12.82 -20.01 15.69
CA LEU A 281 11.62 -19.83 14.89
C LEU A 281 11.94 -20.25 13.45
N SER A 282 11.27 -21.29 12.97
CA SER A 282 11.15 -21.55 11.53
C SER A 282 10.70 -20.24 10.86
N GLN A 283 11.34 -19.86 9.75
CA GLN A 283 10.89 -18.83 8.81
C GLN A 283 10.07 -17.71 9.46
N ASN A 284 10.75 -16.68 9.98
CA ASN A 284 10.14 -15.59 10.74
C ASN A 284 9.01 -14.93 9.90
N PRO A 285 7.73 -15.29 10.08
CA PRO A 285 6.79 -15.22 8.96
C PRO A 285 6.08 -13.87 8.92
N GLY A 286 6.45 -12.91 9.77
CA GLY A 286 5.85 -11.58 9.72
C GLY A 286 6.09 -10.88 8.39
N PRO A 287 5.36 -9.79 8.10
CA PRO A 287 5.54 -9.00 6.88
C PRO A 287 6.86 -8.20 6.95
N PHE A 288 7.99 -8.90 6.97
CA PHE A 288 9.32 -8.35 7.07
C PHE A 288 10.12 -8.70 5.83
N ILE A 289 10.78 -7.70 5.26
CA ILE A 289 11.63 -7.85 4.09
C ILE A 289 13.06 -7.58 4.52
N TYR A 290 14.00 -8.38 4.04
CA TYR A 290 15.43 -8.21 4.32
C TYR A 290 16.18 -8.04 2.99
N LEU A 291 16.63 -6.82 2.73
CA LEU A 291 17.29 -6.47 1.47
C LEU A 291 18.81 -6.36 1.66
N ASP A 292 19.56 -6.83 0.67
CA ASP A 292 21.02 -6.66 0.66
C ASP A 292 21.35 -5.19 0.35
N GLY A 293 22.15 -4.56 1.20
CA GLY A 293 22.73 -3.24 0.95
C GLY A 293 24.23 -3.29 0.66
N MET A 294 24.82 -4.49 0.62
CA MET A 294 26.20 -4.72 0.27
C MET A 294 26.42 -4.43 -1.21
N LYS A 295 27.43 -3.61 -1.50
CA LYS A 295 27.79 -3.33 -2.89
C LYS A 295 28.40 -4.57 -3.55
N ARG A 296 27.70 -5.16 -4.51
CA ARG A 296 28.16 -6.29 -5.33
C ARG A 296 28.23 -5.85 -6.79
N SER A 297 29.33 -6.16 -7.48
CA SER A 297 29.48 -5.87 -8.92
C SER A 297 29.28 -4.41 -9.40
N GLY A 298 29.23 -3.41 -8.50
CA GLY A 298 29.11 -1.98 -8.87
C GLY A 298 27.76 -1.34 -8.56
N ASP A 299 26.78 -2.12 -8.09
CA ASP A 299 25.37 -1.78 -7.81
C ASP A 299 25.13 -0.84 -6.60
N GLY A 300 26.01 0.14 -6.35
CA GLY A 300 26.07 0.98 -5.13
C GLY A 300 24.73 1.20 -4.40
N GLY A 301 24.39 0.29 -3.49
CA GLY A 301 23.10 0.22 -2.79
C GLY A 301 22.48 -1.19 -2.73
N GLY A 302 23.03 -2.18 -3.45
CA GLY A 302 22.50 -3.55 -3.48
C GLY A 302 21.07 -3.58 -4.01
N SER A 303 20.21 -4.39 -3.40
CA SER A 303 18.80 -4.56 -3.77
C SER A 303 17.97 -3.27 -3.68
N ALA A 304 18.45 -2.21 -3.03
CA ALA A 304 17.77 -0.91 -3.09
C ALA A 304 17.72 -0.32 -4.51
N ASN A 305 18.63 -0.73 -5.40
CA ASN A 305 18.64 -0.33 -6.80
C ASN A 305 17.66 -1.13 -7.67
N ASP A 306 17.19 -2.27 -7.19
CA ASP A 306 16.35 -3.20 -7.96
C ASP A 306 14.90 -3.13 -7.44
N PRO A 307 14.04 -2.28 -8.04
CA PRO A 307 12.65 -2.15 -7.62
C PRO A 307 11.88 -3.47 -7.73
N ASP A 308 12.22 -4.32 -8.70
CA ASP A 308 11.56 -5.61 -8.90
C ASP A 308 11.84 -6.56 -7.74
N SER A 309 13.07 -6.61 -7.24
CA SER A 309 13.42 -7.37 -6.03
C SER A 309 12.69 -6.85 -4.78
N ILE A 310 12.48 -5.54 -4.65
CA ILE A 310 11.73 -4.99 -3.52
C ILE A 310 10.25 -5.41 -3.58
N ILE A 311 9.64 -5.35 -4.77
CA ILE A 311 8.25 -5.76 -4.96
C ILE A 311 8.10 -7.29 -4.90
N HIS A 312 9.11 -8.07 -5.29
CA HIS A 312 9.16 -9.52 -5.10
C HIS A 312 8.95 -9.89 -3.63
N GLU A 313 9.80 -9.35 -2.76
CA GLU A 313 9.70 -9.60 -1.31
C GLU A 313 8.42 -9.01 -0.71
N TYR A 314 7.91 -7.90 -1.27
CA TYR A 314 6.60 -7.38 -0.90
C TYR A 314 5.48 -8.33 -1.31
N GLY A 315 5.59 -9.00 -2.45
CA GLY A 315 4.68 -10.03 -2.94
C GLY A 315 4.54 -11.20 -1.95
N HIS A 316 5.67 -11.65 -1.38
CA HIS A 316 5.68 -12.61 -0.26
C HIS A 316 4.88 -12.10 0.94
N CYS A 317 5.11 -10.86 1.35
CA CYS A 317 4.37 -10.25 2.47
C CYS A 317 2.85 -10.14 2.19
N VAL A 318 2.48 -9.85 0.94
CA VAL A 318 1.08 -9.78 0.50
C VAL A 318 0.42 -11.15 0.60
N MET A 319 1.05 -12.18 0.02
CA MET A 319 0.56 -13.55 0.08
C MET A 319 0.39 -14.00 1.53
N TYR A 320 1.40 -13.78 2.38
CA TYR A 320 1.34 -14.07 3.81
C TYR A 320 0.11 -13.50 4.51
N LYS A 321 -0.21 -12.23 4.24
CA LYS A 321 -1.36 -11.55 4.85
C LYS A 321 -2.70 -12.01 4.31
N VAL A 322 -2.79 -12.22 3.01
CA VAL A 322 -4.01 -12.73 2.37
C VAL A 322 -4.32 -14.15 2.88
N PHE A 323 -3.27 -14.94 3.15
CA PHE A 323 -3.37 -16.32 3.62
C PHE A 323 -3.58 -16.43 5.14
N GLY A 324 -3.89 -15.31 5.80
CA GLY A 324 -4.27 -15.30 7.22
C GLY A 324 -3.08 -15.37 8.17
N ASP A 325 -2.00 -14.67 7.85
CA ASP A 325 -0.74 -14.70 8.60
C ASP A 325 -0.04 -16.08 8.51
N ASP A 326 -0.08 -16.72 7.34
CA ASP A 326 0.60 -17.98 7.02
C ASP A 326 1.11 -18.03 5.56
N TYR A 327 2.01 -18.95 5.24
CA TYR A 327 2.48 -19.21 3.88
C TYR A 327 1.96 -20.56 3.36
N PRO A 328 1.78 -20.72 2.03
CA PRO A 328 1.76 -22.04 1.41
C PRO A 328 2.99 -22.87 1.81
N PRO A 329 2.96 -24.21 1.65
CA PRO A 329 4.14 -25.06 1.79
C PRO A 329 5.31 -24.55 0.93
N ASN A 330 6.29 -23.91 1.55
CA ASN A 330 7.43 -23.26 0.89
C ASN A 330 8.74 -24.03 1.12
N ASP A 331 8.67 -25.36 1.17
CA ASP A 331 9.86 -26.20 1.24
C ASP A 331 10.63 -26.07 -0.08
N CYS A 332 11.76 -25.39 -0.06
CA CYS A 332 12.62 -25.16 -1.23
C CYS A 332 13.91 -25.99 -1.10
N SER A 333 13.78 -27.29 -0.79
CA SER A 333 14.92 -28.13 -0.41
C SER A 333 15.86 -28.43 -1.57
N ASP A 334 15.33 -28.45 -2.80
CA ASP A 334 16.08 -28.58 -4.04
C ASP A 334 16.68 -27.25 -4.54
N GLY A 335 16.43 -26.15 -3.80
CA GLY A 335 16.79 -24.78 -4.15
C GLY A 335 15.60 -24.00 -4.72
N HIS A 336 15.77 -22.69 -4.88
CA HIS A 336 14.78 -21.81 -5.51
C HIS A 336 15.50 -20.89 -6.51
N TYR A 337 15.17 -21.04 -7.78
CA TYR A 337 15.77 -20.32 -8.90
C TYR A 337 14.70 -20.11 -9.97
N MET A 338 14.66 -18.92 -10.56
CA MET A 338 13.68 -18.59 -11.60
C MET A 338 13.57 -19.63 -12.73
N ASN A 339 14.69 -20.24 -13.17
CA ASN A 339 14.70 -21.27 -14.21
C ASN A 339 15.07 -22.68 -13.68
N GLY A 340 14.97 -22.91 -12.37
CA GLY A 340 15.25 -24.17 -11.72
C GLY A 340 13.98 -24.99 -11.48
N ILE A 341 14.16 -26.28 -11.16
CA ILE A 341 13.09 -27.10 -10.57
C ILE A 341 13.13 -26.89 -9.05
N SER A 342 11.99 -26.58 -8.47
CA SER A 342 11.74 -26.55 -7.02
C SER A 342 10.46 -27.33 -6.69
N GLU A 343 10.18 -27.53 -5.42
CA GLU A 343 8.93 -28.15 -4.99
C GLU A 343 7.72 -27.29 -5.43
N PRO A 344 6.57 -27.87 -5.81
CA PRO A 344 5.45 -27.12 -6.39
C PRO A 344 4.94 -25.93 -5.55
N GLY A 345 4.96 -26.05 -4.21
CA GLY A 345 4.58 -24.95 -3.34
C GLY A 345 5.64 -23.85 -3.25
N CYS A 346 6.93 -24.20 -3.30
CA CYS A 346 8.01 -23.22 -3.43
C CYS A 346 7.92 -22.49 -4.79
N ALA A 347 7.73 -23.24 -5.88
CA ALA A 347 7.53 -22.69 -7.22
C ALA A 347 6.35 -21.72 -7.30
N TRP A 348 5.25 -22.03 -6.60
CA TRP A 348 4.08 -21.17 -6.49
C TRP A 348 4.38 -19.87 -5.74
N VAL A 349 4.94 -19.96 -4.53
CA VAL A 349 5.22 -18.79 -3.68
C VAL A 349 6.21 -17.84 -4.34
N GLU A 350 7.32 -18.35 -4.86
CA GLU A 350 8.33 -17.54 -5.55
C GLU A 350 7.85 -17.08 -6.94
N GLY A 351 7.05 -17.90 -7.66
CA GLY A 351 6.46 -17.50 -8.93
C GLY A 351 5.46 -16.35 -8.79
N TRP A 352 4.64 -16.37 -7.75
CA TRP A 352 3.78 -15.24 -7.37
C TRP A 352 4.61 -13.98 -7.07
N ALA A 353 5.65 -14.12 -6.25
CA ALA A 353 6.53 -13.01 -5.92
C ALA A 353 7.25 -12.45 -7.16
N HIS A 354 7.68 -13.31 -8.08
CA HIS A 354 8.26 -12.90 -9.36
C HIS A 354 7.25 -12.20 -10.26
N PHE A 355 5.97 -12.58 -10.24
CA PHE A 355 4.90 -11.94 -11.03
C PHE A 355 4.53 -10.54 -10.51
N MET A 356 4.52 -10.35 -9.18
CA MET A 356 4.13 -9.07 -8.56
C MET A 356 4.81 -7.82 -9.12
N PRO A 357 6.15 -7.75 -9.32
CA PRO A 357 6.77 -6.57 -9.91
C PRO A 357 6.34 -6.33 -11.36
N LEU A 358 6.10 -7.38 -12.13
CA LEU A 358 5.64 -7.25 -13.52
C LEU A 358 4.27 -6.57 -13.54
N ALA A 359 3.37 -7.01 -12.66
CA ALA A 359 2.04 -6.42 -12.53
C ALA A 359 2.07 -4.98 -11.98
N VAL A 360 2.91 -4.70 -10.99
CA VAL A 360 3.02 -3.37 -10.35
C VAL A 360 3.63 -2.34 -11.31
N PHE A 361 4.62 -2.73 -12.10
CA PHE A 361 5.31 -1.83 -13.03
C PHE A 361 4.80 -1.90 -14.47
N ASP A 362 3.89 -2.82 -14.76
CA ASP A 362 3.38 -3.11 -16.10
C ASP A 362 4.54 -3.36 -17.09
N ASP A 363 5.47 -4.23 -16.66
CA ASP A 363 6.70 -4.54 -17.38
C ASP A 363 6.99 -6.04 -17.32
N LYS A 364 7.10 -6.67 -18.50
CA LYS A 364 7.44 -8.09 -18.66
C LYS A 364 8.87 -8.47 -18.28
N TYR A 365 9.73 -7.49 -18.03
CA TYR A 365 11.11 -7.72 -17.62
C TYR A 365 11.23 -7.72 -16.10
N PHE A 366 11.73 -8.82 -15.54
CA PHE A 366 12.21 -8.85 -14.16
C PHE A 366 13.69 -8.49 -14.13
N THR A 367 14.06 -7.50 -13.32
CA THR A 367 15.40 -6.95 -13.19
C THR A 367 16.00 -7.24 -11.82
N ASP A 368 17.19 -7.83 -11.81
CA ASP A 368 18.01 -8.00 -10.61
C ASP A 368 19.47 -7.78 -11.00
N THR A 369 20.03 -6.64 -10.60
CA THR A 369 21.40 -6.25 -10.95
C THR A 369 22.44 -6.84 -10.02
N THR A 370 22.02 -7.39 -8.87
CA THR A 370 22.89 -7.99 -7.86
C THR A 370 23.19 -9.46 -8.15
N TYR A 371 22.17 -10.28 -8.43
CA TYR A 371 22.27 -11.73 -8.54
C TYR A 371 22.31 -12.23 -9.99
N PHE A 372 21.44 -11.72 -10.87
CA PHE A 372 21.28 -12.29 -12.21
C PHE A 372 22.55 -12.21 -13.07
N PRO A 373 23.39 -11.15 -13.02
CA PRO A 373 24.61 -11.11 -13.83
C PRO A 373 25.57 -12.26 -13.51
N ARG A 374 25.54 -12.77 -12.28
CA ARG A 374 26.39 -13.90 -11.85
C ARG A 374 25.83 -15.24 -12.29
N VAL A 375 24.51 -15.39 -12.32
CA VAL A 375 23.83 -16.67 -12.56
C VAL A 375 23.43 -16.84 -14.02
N PHE A 376 22.83 -15.82 -14.61
CA PHE A 376 22.29 -15.81 -15.96
C PHE A 376 23.15 -15.05 -16.96
N GLY A 377 24.11 -14.24 -16.49
CA GLY A 377 24.95 -13.42 -17.37
C GLY A 377 24.23 -12.21 -17.97
N THR A 378 23.08 -11.85 -17.41
CA THR A 378 22.25 -10.69 -17.74
C THR A 378 21.67 -10.12 -16.44
N ASP A 379 21.26 -8.87 -16.42
CA ASP A 379 20.55 -8.21 -15.32
C ASP A 379 19.03 -8.35 -15.41
N THR A 380 18.51 -8.85 -16.54
CA THR A 380 17.07 -8.83 -16.85
C THR A 380 16.59 -10.12 -17.47
N ILE A 381 15.38 -10.55 -17.10
CA ILE A 381 14.70 -11.70 -17.69
C ILE A 381 13.33 -11.28 -18.23
N ASN A 382 13.12 -11.51 -19.53
CA ASN A 382 11.81 -11.31 -20.17
C ASN A 382 10.93 -12.54 -19.92
N LEU A 383 9.93 -12.44 -19.04
CA LEU A 383 9.09 -13.57 -18.66
C LEU A 383 8.04 -13.92 -19.72
N GLU A 384 7.56 -12.95 -20.49
CA GLU A 384 6.74 -13.15 -21.70
C GLU A 384 7.28 -14.20 -22.68
N THR A 385 8.59 -14.18 -22.91
CA THR A 385 9.24 -15.05 -23.91
C THR A 385 10.20 -16.04 -23.27
N ARG A 386 10.22 -16.05 -21.92
CA ARG A 386 11.15 -16.78 -21.06
C ARG A 386 12.60 -16.74 -21.57
N ASN A 387 12.98 -15.57 -22.11
CA ASN A 387 14.30 -15.24 -22.64
C ASN A 387 15.00 -16.42 -23.35
N GLY A 388 14.34 -17.05 -24.35
CA GLY A 388 14.52 -18.41 -24.91
C GLY A 388 15.90 -19.12 -25.05
N ASN A 389 17.00 -18.51 -24.63
CA ASN A 389 18.27 -19.16 -24.27
C ASN A 389 18.35 -19.60 -22.79
N LEU A 390 17.46 -19.11 -21.92
CA LEU A 390 17.35 -19.59 -20.55
C LEU A 390 16.57 -20.90 -20.59
N ASN A 391 17.20 -22.01 -20.21
CA ASN A 391 16.56 -23.32 -20.22
C ASN A 391 15.65 -23.44 -19.00
N PHE A 392 14.37 -23.07 -19.14
CA PHE A 392 13.34 -23.37 -18.16
C PHE A 392 12.95 -24.85 -18.27
N PRO A 393 12.86 -25.60 -17.16
CA PRO A 393 12.30 -26.95 -17.16
C PRO A 393 10.80 -26.90 -17.45
N ASP A 394 10.23 -28.00 -17.95
CA ASP A 394 8.78 -28.11 -18.16
C ASP A 394 8.04 -28.22 -16.81
N GLY A 395 6.83 -27.65 -16.74
CA GLY A 395 5.90 -27.81 -15.63
C GLY A 395 5.84 -26.65 -14.63
N ASP A 396 4.91 -26.79 -13.69
CA ASP A 396 4.59 -25.83 -12.62
C ASP A 396 5.55 -25.87 -11.43
N SER A 397 6.53 -26.77 -11.46
CA SER A 397 7.61 -26.88 -10.47
C SER A 397 8.76 -25.91 -10.76
N CYS A 398 8.50 -24.86 -11.56
CA CYS A 398 9.47 -23.84 -11.93
C CYS A 398 8.87 -22.45 -11.70
N GLU A 399 9.52 -21.66 -10.86
CA GLU A 399 9.08 -20.34 -10.40
C GLU A 399 8.81 -19.39 -11.56
N GLY A 400 9.72 -19.36 -12.54
CA GLY A 400 9.56 -18.50 -13.70
C GLY A 400 8.52 -18.98 -14.70
N ASN A 401 8.19 -20.28 -14.75
CA ASN A 401 7.04 -20.74 -15.54
C ASN A 401 5.73 -20.30 -14.88
N VAL A 402 5.65 -20.39 -13.54
CA VAL A 402 4.50 -19.89 -12.78
C VAL A 402 4.36 -18.37 -12.96
N ALA A 403 5.45 -17.62 -12.82
CA ALA A 403 5.45 -16.17 -13.00
C ALA A 403 5.04 -15.75 -14.42
N ALA A 404 5.57 -16.42 -15.44
CA ALA A 404 5.22 -16.18 -16.83
C ALA A 404 3.76 -16.59 -17.13
N ALA A 405 3.27 -17.68 -16.55
CA ALA A 405 1.87 -18.09 -16.67
C ALA A 405 0.91 -17.07 -16.05
N LEU A 406 1.26 -16.47 -14.90
CA LEU A 406 0.47 -15.39 -14.31
C LEU A 406 0.54 -14.09 -15.13
N TRP A 407 1.68 -13.80 -15.75
CA TRP A 407 1.85 -12.67 -16.65
C TRP A 407 0.96 -12.80 -17.90
N ASP A 408 0.96 -13.95 -18.54
CA ASP A 408 0.11 -14.28 -19.69
C ASP A 408 -1.40 -14.22 -19.33
N VAL A 409 -1.79 -14.60 -18.10
CA VAL A 409 -3.17 -14.38 -17.62
C VAL A 409 -3.49 -12.88 -17.45
N TYR A 410 -2.50 -12.09 -17.05
CA TYR A 410 -2.62 -10.69 -16.67
C TYR A 410 -2.65 -9.74 -17.86
N ASP A 411 -1.76 -9.91 -18.84
CA ASP A 411 -1.45 -8.89 -19.83
C ASP A 411 -2.51 -8.80 -20.95
N ASP A 412 -2.30 -7.90 -21.92
CA ASP A 412 -3.18 -7.72 -23.07
C ASP A 412 -2.58 -8.17 -24.40
N HIS A 413 -1.53 -9.00 -24.35
CA HIS A 413 -0.84 -9.47 -25.55
C HIS A 413 -1.39 -10.84 -25.99
N ASP A 414 -1.84 -10.91 -27.25
CA ASP A 414 -2.28 -12.17 -27.85
C ASP A 414 -1.06 -12.83 -28.54
N GLU A 415 -0.52 -13.92 -27.99
CA GLU A 415 0.48 -14.76 -28.67
C GLU A 415 -0.15 -15.97 -29.39
N MET A 416 0.66 -16.97 -29.70
CA MET A 416 0.23 -18.14 -30.47
C MET A 416 -0.81 -18.96 -29.70
N TYR A 417 -0.59 -19.14 -28.40
CA TYR A 417 -1.45 -19.93 -27.52
C TYR A 417 -2.20 -19.03 -26.54
N ASP A 418 -1.54 -18.04 -25.97
CA ASP A 418 -2.22 -17.09 -25.11
C ASP A 418 -3.17 -16.17 -25.89
N ARG A 419 -4.40 -16.06 -25.35
CA ARG A 419 -5.49 -15.20 -25.82
C ARG A 419 -6.35 -14.71 -24.67
N LEU A 420 -5.82 -14.86 -23.45
CA LEU A 420 -6.44 -14.40 -22.23
C LEU A 420 -5.97 -12.97 -21.98
N THR A 421 -6.87 -12.15 -21.48
CA THR A 421 -6.56 -10.77 -21.10
C THR A 421 -7.51 -10.47 -19.95
N ASP A 422 -7.11 -10.87 -18.75
CA ASP A 422 -7.99 -10.81 -17.58
C ASP A 422 -7.54 -9.77 -16.55
N GLY A 423 -6.30 -9.28 -16.67
CA GLY A 423 -5.72 -8.37 -15.70
C GLY A 423 -5.56 -9.00 -14.32
N PHE A 424 -5.25 -8.15 -13.34
CA PHE A 424 -4.96 -8.61 -11.98
C PHE A 424 -6.19 -9.00 -11.17
N GLY A 425 -7.39 -8.54 -11.57
CA GLY A 425 -8.61 -8.66 -10.74
C GLY A 425 -9.03 -10.11 -10.49
N ASN A 426 -9.02 -10.96 -11.52
CA ASN A 426 -9.39 -12.37 -11.37
C ASN A 426 -8.27 -13.18 -10.72
N ILE A 427 -6.99 -12.86 -10.98
CA ILE A 427 -5.87 -13.45 -10.25
C ILE A 427 -6.03 -13.20 -8.74
N TRP A 428 -6.30 -11.94 -8.37
CA TRP A 428 -6.52 -11.55 -6.97
C TRP A 428 -7.75 -12.21 -6.35
N HIS A 429 -8.84 -12.34 -7.12
CA HIS A 429 -10.05 -13.02 -6.65
C HIS A 429 -9.77 -14.47 -6.22
N VAL A 430 -8.95 -15.21 -6.97
CA VAL A 430 -8.53 -16.55 -6.56
C VAL A 430 -7.67 -16.50 -5.29
N LEU A 431 -6.70 -15.59 -5.20
CA LEU A 431 -5.85 -15.47 -4.00
C LEU A 431 -6.67 -15.15 -2.73
N GLU A 432 -7.65 -14.25 -2.79
CA GLU A 432 -8.47 -13.91 -1.62
C GLU A 432 -9.39 -15.06 -1.16
N GLU A 433 -9.81 -15.92 -2.08
CA GLU A 433 -10.66 -17.07 -1.76
C GLU A 433 -9.92 -18.14 -0.94
N GLN A 434 -8.58 -18.16 -0.92
CA GLN A 434 -7.78 -19.01 -0.03
C GLN A 434 -8.24 -18.98 1.42
N TYR A 435 -8.62 -17.81 1.92
CA TYR A 435 -9.08 -17.69 3.30
C TYR A 435 -10.33 -18.56 3.57
N GLN A 436 -11.13 -18.82 2.54
CA GLN A 436 -12.36 -19.61 2.59
C GLN A 436 -12.14 -21.10 2.27
N THR A 437 -11.28 -21.40 1.30
CA THR A 437 -11.06 -22.74 0.75
C THR A 437 -9.89 -23.46 1.42
N GLY A 438 -8.82 -22.73 1.76
CA GLY A 438 -7.61 -23.22 2.40
C GLY A 438 -6.79 -24.18 1.55
N ASN A 439 -6.84 -24.04 0.21
CA ASN A 439 -6.37 -25.08 -0.70
C ASN A 439 -5.29 -24.62 -1.71
N GLU A 440 -5.01 -23.34 -1.86
CA GLU A 440 -4.11 -22.75 -2.86
C GLU A 440 -2.62 -22.86 -2.43
N ASP A 441 -2.23 -24.08 -2.04
CA ASP A 441 -0.89 -24.45 -1.60
C ASP A 441 0.11 -24.57 -2.78
N THR A 442 -0.40 -24.75 -4.00
CA THR A 442 0.38 -24.88 -5.24
C THR A 442 -0.26 -24.12 -6.40
N PHE A 443 0.48 -23.94 -7.50
CA PHE A 443 -0.09 -23.34 -8.72
C PHE A 443 -1.23 -24.18 -9.32
N SER A 444 -1.17 -25.51 -9.18
CA SER A 444 -2.26 -26.39 -9.61
C SER A 444 -3.53 -26.13 -8.82
N ASP A 445 -3.42 -25.88 -7.51
CA ASP A 445 -4.57 -25.58 -6.68
C ASP A 445 -5.15 -24.19 -7.00
N PHE A 446 -4.28 -23.19 -7.24
CA PHE A 446 -4.70 -21.89 -7.76
C PHE A 446 -5.49 -22.04 -9.08
N TYR A 447 -5.00 -22.86 -10.01
CA TYR A 447 -5.66 -23.11 -11.29
C TYR A 447 -7.00 -23.85 -11.11
N ASP A 448 -7.08 -24.82 -10.20
CA ASP A 448 -8.34 -25.50 -9.89
C ASP A 448 -9.37 -24.51 -9.31
N SER A 449 -8.95 -23.63 -8.38
CA SER A 449 -9.80 -22.57 -7.84
C SER A 449 -10.22 -21.55 -8.91
N TRP A 450 -9.32 -21.17 -9.83
CA TRP A 450 -9.66 -20.36 -11.01
C TRP A 450 -10.82 -20.98 -11.81
N CYS A 451 -10.75 -22.29 -12.05
CA CYS A 451 -11.80 -23.02 -12.75
C CYS A 451 -13.10 -23.09 -11.95
N ASP A 452 -13.03 -23.38 -10.65
CA ASP A 452 -14.19 -23.53 -9.78
C ASP A 452 -14.95 -22.22 -9.56
N LEU A 453 -14.26 -21.08 -9.62
CA LEU A 453 -14.84 -19.74 -9.59
C LEU A 453 -15.48 -19.33 -10.93
N GLY A 454 -15.33 -20.16 -11.97
CA GLY A 454 -15.97 -19.97 -13.27
C GLY A 454 -15.26 -18.99 -14.20
N HIS A 455 -13.97 -18.74 -13.98
CA HIS A 455 -13.13 -17.98 -14.91
C HIS A 455 -12.86 -18.79 -16.20
N ASP A 456 -12.36 -18.15 -17.27
CA ASP A 456 -12.27 -18.74 -18.62
C ASP A 456 -11.20 -19.85 -18.68
N LYS A 457 -11.62 -21.07 -18.36
CA LYS A 457 -10.77 -22.25 -18.28
C LYS A 457 -10.02 -22.57 -19.60
N PRO A 458 -10.67 -22.65 -20.78
CA PRO A 458 -9.96 -22.96 -22.03
C PRO A 458 -8.87 -21.95 -22.39
N LYS A 459 -9.12 -20.66 -22.10
CA LYS A 459 -8.11 -19.63 -22.33
C LYS A 459 -6.98 -19.68 -21.32
N ALA A 460 -7.29 -19.83 -20.03
CA ALA A 460 -6.28 -19.99 -19.00
C ALA A 460 -5.38 -21.20 -19.29
N ASN A 461 -5.94 -22.32 -19.73
CA ASN A 461 -5.15 -23.47 -20.18
C ASN A 461 -4.19 -23.15 -21.33
N SER A 462 -4.63 -22.32 -22.27
CA SER A 462 -3.79 -21.96 -23.41
C SER A 462 -2.65 -21.01 -22.99
N ALA A 463 -2.92 -20.08 -22.06
CA ALA A 463 -1.94 -19.17 -21.46
C ALA A 463 -0.88 -19.93 -20.64
N ILE A 464 -1.29 -20.81 -19.72
CA ILE A 464 -0.31 -21.57 -18.91
C ILE A 464 0.47 -22.59 -19.76
N PHE A 465 -0.13 -23.13 -20.82
CA PHE A 465 0.55 -24.05 -21.75
C PHE A 465 1.67 -23.38 -22.54
N GLN A 466 1.54 -22.09 -22.85
CA GLN A 466 2.63 -21.31 -23.45
C GLN A 466 3.90 -21.31 -22.57
N ASN A 467 3.71 -21.48 -21.27
CA ASN A 467 4.75 -21.50 -20.25
C ASN A 467 5.17 -22.92 -19.83
N ASP A 468 4.93 -23.90 -20.70
CA ASP A 468 5.23 -25.32 -20.49
C ASP A 468 4.51 -25.94 -19.27
N ILE A 469 3.39 -25.37 -18.84
CA ILE A 469 2.49 -25.94 -17.82
C ILE A 469 1.27 -26.55 -18.52
N ASP A 470 1.08 -27.87 -18.40
CA ASP A 470 -0.02 -28.58 -19.06
C ASP A 470 -0.95 -29.26 -18.04
N TYR A 471 -2.07 -28.59 -17.74
CA TYR A 471 -3.19 -29.19 -16.99
C TYR A 471 -4.32 -29.66 -17.91
N ASN A 472 -4.18 -29.51 -19.23
CA ASN A 472 -5.21 -29.89 -20.17
C ASN A 472 -5.31 -31.41 -20.24
N ARG A 473 -6.53 -31.93 -20.17
CA ARG A 473 -6.75 -33.35 -20.39
C ARG A 473 -6.67 -33.64 -21.89
N PRO A 474 -6.10 -34.78 -22.33
CA PRO A 474 -6.12 -35.14 -23.73
C PRO A 474 -7.56 -35.14 -24.27
N PRO A 475 -7.82 -34.52 -25.43
CA PRO A 475 -9.18 -34.36 -25.93
C PRO A 475 -9.83 -35.73 -26.15
N GLY A 476 -10.98 -35.93 -25.51
CA GLY A 476 -11.80 -37.11 -25.72
C GLY A 476 -12.57 -37.02 -27.04
N VAL A 477 -12.92 -38.18 -27.61
CA VAL A 477 -13.92 -38.24 -28.68
C VAL A 477 -15.00 -39.25 -28.31
N VAL A 478 -16.26 -38.80 -28.32
CA VAL A 478 -17.41 -39.67 -28.13
C VAL A 478 -18.08 -39.88 -29.48
N VAL A 479 -18.11 -41.13 -29.93
CA VAL A 479 -18.93 -41.56 -31.07
C VAL A 479 -20.28 -41.99 -30.53
N ALA A 480 -21.28 -41.09 -30.58
CA ALA A 480 -22.62 -41.35 -30.05
C ALA A 480 -23.45 -42.26 -30.97
N ASN A 481 -23.10 -42.30 -32.26
CA ASN A 481 -23.72 -43.17 -33.26
C ASN A 481 -22.68 -43.42 -34.35
N PRO A 482 -22.46 -44.66 -34.82
CA PRO A 482 -23.00 -45.93 -34.32
C PRO A 482 -22.50 -46.36 -32.93
N GLU A 483 -23.38 -46.96 -32.11
CA GLU A 483 -22.99 -47.66 -30.87
C GLU A 483 -21.96 -48.77 -31.16
N PRO A 484 -20.90 -48.91 -30.33
CA PRO A 484 -19.93 -49.98 -30.46
C PRO A 484 -20.55 -51.38 -30.44
N GLY A 485 -20.01 -52.28 -31.26
CA GLY A 485 -20.37 -53.71 -31.25
C GLY A 485 -21.71 -54.07 -31.90
N LYS A 486 -22.35 -53.14 -32.63
CA LYS A 486 -23.57 -53.40 -33.40
C LYS A 486 -23.27 -53.50 -34.90
N VAL A 487 -24.14 -54.20 -35.62
CA VAL A 487 -24.10 -54.29 -37.09
C VAL A 487 -25.08 -53.27 -37.66
N TYR A 488 -24.60 -52.40 -38.53
CA TYR A 488 -25.40 -51.38 -39.21
C TYR A 488 -25.50 -51.69 -40.71
N PHE A 489 -26.65 -51.39 -41.30
CA PHE A 489 -26.90 -51.55 -42.74
C PHE A 489 -27.40 -50.22 -43.32
N GLY A 490 -26.95 -49.88 -44.53
CA GLY A 490 -27.38 -48.66 -45.24
C GLY A 490 -26.53 -47.43 -44.90
N VAL A 491 -27.16 -46.25 -44.92
CA VAL A 491 -26.50 -44.98 -44.58
C VAL A 491 -26.35 -44.87 -43.06
N ILE A 492 -25.12 -44.73 -42.58
CA ILE A 492 -24.80 -44.53 -41.17
C ILE A 492 -24.63 -43.02 -40.95
N HIS A 493 -25.43 -42.45 -40.06
CA HIS A 493 -25.25 -41.09 -39.59
C HIS A 493 -24.33 -41.13 -38.38
N THR A 494 -23.13 -40.55 -38.49
CA THR A 494 -22.22 -40.44 -37.37
C THR A 494 -22.46 -39.14 -36.62
N MET A 495 -22.52 -39.22 -35.29
CA MET A 495 -22.46 -38.06 -34.42
C MET A 495 -21.24 -38.21 -33.53
N THR A 496 -20.27 -37.34 -33.74
CA THR A 496 -19.04 -37.25 -32.96
C THR A 496 -19.02 -35.89 -32.28
N TYR A 497 -18.79 -35.89 -30.98
CA TYR A 497 -18.49 -34.67 -30.24
C TYR A 497 -17.30 -34.91 -29.34
N THR A 498 -16.59 -33.83 -29.04
CA THR A 498 -15.53 -33.83 -28.05
C THR A 498 -16.14 -33.31 -26.74
N PRO A 499 -15.98 -34.03 -25.61
CA PRO A 499 -16.33 -33.53 -24.29
C PRO A 499 -15.19 -32.72 -23.68
N ASP A 500 -14.22 -32.28 -24.50
CA ASP A 500 -13.14 -31.40 -24.06
C ASP A 500 -13.78 -30.07 -23.60
N GLU A 501 -13.72 -29.84 -22.29
CA GLU A 501 -14.27 -28.67 -21.61
C GLU A 501 -13.13 -27.70 -21.21
N ASP A 502 -11.88 -28.09 -21.47
CA ASP A 502 -10.68 -27.46 -20.95
C ASP A 502 -9.67 -27.05 -22.03
N GLY A 503 -9.89 -27.39 -23.30
CA GLY A 503 -9.04 -27.01 -24.42
C GLY A 503 -9.78 -26.58 -25.69
N ASN A 504 -9.06 -25.90 -26.57
CA ASN A 504 -9.49 -25.71 -27.95
C ASN A 504 -9.17 -26.99 -28.75
N VAL A 505 -10.12 -27.48 -29.54
CA VAL A 505 -9.92 -28.58 -30.50
C VAL A 505 -9.73 -27.99 -31.90
N PRO A 506 -8.50 -27.67 -32.32
CA PRO A 506 -8.26 -26.95 -33.58
C PRO A 506 -8.50 -27.83 -34.82
N GLN A 507 -8.42 -29.15 -34.66
CA GLN A 507 -8.56 -30.10 -35.75
C GLN A 507 -9.20 -31.40 -35.27
N VAL A 508 -10.10 -31.94 -36.10
CA VAL A 508 -10.68 -33.28 -35.92
C VAL A 508 -10.46 -34.06 -37.21
N GLU A 509 -9.85 -35.22 -37.10
CA GLU A 509 -9.71 -36.17 -38.20
C GLU A 509 -10.55 -37.42 -37.94
N ILE A 510 -11.31 -37.85 -38.94
CA ILE A 510 -12.08 -39.10 -38.88
C ILE A 510 -11.38 -40.11 -39.77
N TRP A 511 -10.93 -41.22 -39.18
CA TRP A 511 -10.29 -42.31 -39.90
C TRP A 511 -11.26 -43.49 -40.03
N VAL A 512 -11.28 -44.11 -41.20
CA VAL A 512 -12.14 -45.27 -41.48
C VAL A 512 -11.31 -46.44 -42.01
N SER A 513 -11.63 -47.63 -41.52
CA SER A 513 -11.10 -48.90 -42.01
C SER A 513 -12.24 -49.87 -42.29
N ARG A 514 -12.11 -50.66 -43.36
CA ARG A 514 -13.07 -51.73 -43.70
C ARG A 514 -12.63 -53.10 -43.20
N ASP A 515 -11.35 -53.27 -42.94
CA ASP A 515 -10.69 -54.54 -42.64
C ASP A 515 -9.99 -54.53 -41.26
N ASN A 516 -10.02 -53.38 -40.57
CA ASN A 516 -9.32 -53.13 -39.31
C ASN A 516 -7.79 -53.23 -39.42
N SER A 517 -7.24 -53.15 -40.64
CA SER A 517 -5.79 -53.16 -40.92
C SER A 517 -5.32 -51.97 -41.75
N GLU A 518 -6.09 -51.54 -42.74
CA GLU A 518 -5.80 -50.33 -43.52
C GLU A 518 -6.76 -49.21 -43.12
N TRP A 519 -6.20 -48.07 -42.72
CA TRP A 519 -6.95 -46.89 -42.27
C TRP A 519 -6.78 -45.75 -43.27
N HIS A 520 -7.88 -45.07 -43.58
CA HIS A 520 -7.91 -43.93 -44.49
C HIS A 520 -8.56 -42.72 -43.80
N ILE A 521 -7.98 -41.54 -43.99
CA ILE A 521 -8.62 -40.29 -43.61
C ILE A 521 -9.90 -40.14 -44.44
N LEU A 522 -11.02 -39.96 -43.76
CA LEU A 522 -12.30 -39.65 -44.39
C LEU A 522 -12.26 -38.17 -44.79
N ASP A 523 -11.89 -37.94 -46.05
CA ASP A 523 -11.86 -36.62 -46.67
C ASP A 523 -13.31 -36.14 -46.87
N LEU A 524 -13.90 -35.50 -45.85
CA LEU A 524 -15.26 -34.98 -45.91
C LEU A 524 -15.25 -33.70 -46.75
N PRO A 525 -15.93 -33.64 -47.92
CA PRO A 525 -16.14 -32.37 -48.59
C PRO A 525 -16.95 -31.47 -47.65
N ILE A 526 -16.39 -30.31 -47.29
CA ILE A 526 -17.04 -29.24 -46.50
C ILE A 526 -18.24 -28.72 -47.31
N GLY A 527 -19.35 -29.42 -47.22
CA GLY A 527 -20.49 -29.23 -48.10
C GLY A 527 -21.77 -29.69 -47.42
N ARG A 528 -22.31 -28.83 -46.54
CA ARG A 528 -23.65 -28.89 -45.90
C ARG A 528 -23.78 -29.46 -44.49
N GLY A 529 -22.72 -29.44 -43.69
CA GLY A 529 -22.83 -29.49 -42.22
C GLY A 529 -22.02 -28.34 -41.65
N GLY A 530 -22.68 -27.25 -41.27
CA GLY A 530 -21.99 -26.18 -40.53
C GLY A 530 -21.56 -26.70 -39.17
N TYR A 531 -20.36 -26.33 -38.73
CA TYR A 531 -20.02 -26.39 -37.31
C TYR A 531 -20.94 -25.41 -36.57
N SER A 532 -21.59 -25.87 -35.52
CA SER A 532 -22.10 -25.00 -34.47
C SER A 532 -21.13 -25.14 -33.32
N THR A 533 -20.14 -24.24 -33.24
CA THR A 533 -19.52 -23.92 -31.95
C THR A 533 -20.62 -23.31 -31.11
N ARG A 534 -21.04 -24.00 -30.06
CA ARG A 534 -22.03 -23.47 -29.11
C ARG A 534 -21.32 -23.01 -27.87
#